data_AF-H1B5J7-F1
#
_entry.id   AF-H1B5J7-F1
#
_cell.length_a   1.000
_cell.length_b   1.000
_cell.length_c   1.000
_cell.angle_alpha   90.00
_cell.angle_beta   90.00
_cell.angle_gamma   90.00
#
_symmetry.space_group_name_H-M   'P 1'
#
loop_
_entity.id
_entity.type
_entity.pdbx_description
1 polymer ?
#
loop_
_entity_poly.entity_id
_entity_poly.type
_entity_poly.pdbx_seq_one_letter_code
_entity_poly.pdbx_strand_id
1 'polypeptide(L)'
;MKRLPIGIEDFKELIDKDCYYVDKTSFITDIINEKVALYTRPRRFGKTLNMSMLYYFFSMKQKDNAYLFNDMDIVNHTDSLQYQNQYPVIFITLKDMKKHTFENQKAMFAILIQDIVRKNQELLESEELNTFDKEQLIAYYRRSQSDVDLQNALKFLCGCLKQHYHKDVILLIDEYDVPLQSAYLKGYYDEMADFLSGMFSAALKTNDALEKGILTGCLRIAKESIFTGLNNFSVYSISEDQSSTSFGFTPKETITLLEHYDLKSYEQTIKEWYDGYLFGNKEIYNPWSVLKYVQKIKQGNDTPESFWANTSGNDIIYQYIQKANSHMREDFDLLTSGKMIEKAIKHELTYREMDKIQNIYSFLLFTGYLKVIKCIDEEKSIYQLMIPNKEINRIYTLIFEEWFQEQTEAHAENFAEALLKEDIETANKIVNDLLFTSISYFDYDEKFYHGILIGLLCNYRIMSNQESGLGRFDIAVAPRSLSDRGMILELKTATSLAELKNTAKHACKQIKDKQYIEGMLAEGYEDIIGYGIAFYKKFCVIEALKDSTDTIVNDTSIQ
;
A
#
# COMPACT_ATOMS: atom_id res chain seq x y z
N MET A 1 -6.43 -24.03 24.06
CA MET A 1 -6.66 -23.07 22.95
C MET A 1 -5.56 -23.26 21.93
N LYS A 2 -5.89 -23.27 20.64
CA LYS A 2 -4.90 -23.40 19.58
C LYS A 2 -4.00 -22.17 19.50
N ARG A 3 -2.82 -22.30 18.88
CA ARG A 3 -1.90 -21.17 18.66
C ARG A 3 -2.36 -20.32 17.47
N LEU A 4 -2.17 -19.01 17.50
CA LEU A 4 -2.41 -18.16 16.33
C LEU A 4 -1.31 -18.37 15.26
N PRO A 5 -1.65 -18.57 13.97
CA PRO A 5 -0.67 -18.84 12.91
C PRO A 5 -0.01 -17.57 12.36
N ILE A 6 0.48 -16.68 13.25
CA ILE A 6 1.08 -15.41 12.83
C ILE A 6 2.39 -15.66 12.07
N GLY A 7 2.41 -15.29 10.80
CA GLY A 7 3.59 -15.39 9.94
C GLY A 7 3.88 -16.80 9.41
N ILE A 8 2.97 -17.76 9.60
CA ILE A 8 3.09 -19.10 9.05
C ILE A 8 2.50 -19.12 7.64
N GLU A 9 3.34 -19.42 6.65
CA GLU A 9 2.96 -19.52 5.24
C GLU A 9 2.97 -20.98 4.73
N ASP A 10 3.51 -21.91 5.51
CA ASP A 10 3.54 -23.34 5.19
C ASP A 10 2.36 -24.08 5.86
N PHE A 11 1.58 -24.77 5.04
CA PHE A 11 0.36 -25.45 5.49
C PHE A 11 0.66 -26.60 6.46
N LYS A 12 1.71 -27.40 6.18
CA LYS A 12 2.12 -28.49 7.07
C LYS A 12 2.56 -27.95 8.44
N GLU A 13 3.40 -26.91 8.46
CA GLU A 13 3.81 -26.26 9.70
C GLU A 13 2.62 -25.76 10.52
N LEU A 14 1.60 -25.18 9.86
CA LEU A 14 0.40 -24.68 10.50
C LEU A 14 -0.36 -25.80 11.24
N ILE A 15 -0.59 -26.92 10.55
CA ILE A 15 -1.33 -28.07 11.10
C ILE A 15 -0.50 -28.82 12.15
N ASP A 16 0.76 -29.14 11.88
CA ASP A 16 1.63 -29.89 12.80
C ASP A 16 1.87 -29.16 14.12
N LYS A 17 1.86 -27.82 14.11
CA LYS A 17 1.99 -27.01 15.32
C LYS A 17 0.67 -26.78 16.06
N ASP A 18 -0.41 -27.46 15.65
CA ASP A 18 -1.77 -27.28 16.16
C ASP A 18 -2.18 -25.79 16.24
N CYS A 19 -1.87 -25.05 15.17
CA CYS A 19 -2.33 -23.67 15.05
C CYS A 19 -3.83 -23.64 14.69
N TYR A 20 -4.49 -22.55 15.03
CA TYR A 20 -5.85 -22.29 14.59
C TYR A 20 -5.85 -22.07 13.08
N TYR A 21 -6.60 -22.89 12.36
CA TYR A 21 -6.77 -22.83 10.92
C TYR A 21 -8.23 -22.53 10.58
N VAL A 22 -8.45 -21.58 9.67
CA VAL A 22 -9.75 -21.44 9.01
C VAL A 22 -9.67 -22.28 7.75
N ASP A 23 -10.47 -23.33 7.68
CA ASP A 23 -10.41 -24.30 6.59
C ASP A 23 -10.79 -23.69 5.24
N LYS A 24 -9.83 -23.70 4.29
CA LYS A 24 -10.00 -23.25 2.91
C LYS A 24 -9.78 -24.37 1.90
N THR A 25 -9.82 -25.63 2.33
CA THR A 25 -9.50 -26.79 1.48
C THR A 25 -10.51 -27.01 0.36
N SER A 26 -11.72 -26.46 0.44
CA SER A 26 -12.68 -26.41 -0.68
C SER A 26 -12.13 -25.72 -1.93
N PHE A 27 -11.09 -24.88 -1.80
CA PHE A 27 -10.36 -24.29 -2.93
C PHE A 27 -9.74 -25.33 -3.87
N ILE A 28 -9.40 -26.51 -3.36
CA ILE A 28 -8.89 -27.63 -4.16
C ILE A 28 -9.92 -28.03 -5.22
N THR A 29 -11.21 -28.08 -4.85
CA THR A 29 -12.31 -28.44 -5.77
C THR A 29 -12.47 -27.41 -6.89
N ASP A 30 -12.27 -26.12 -6.59
CA ASP A 30 -12.30 -25.07 -7.62
C ASP A 30 -11.18 -25.25 -8.65
N ILE A 31 -9.99 -25.68 -8.20
CA ILE A 31 -8.79 -25.79 -9.05
C ILE A 31 -8.81 -27.03 -9.95
N ILE A 32 -9.42 -28.13 -9.51
CA ILE A 32 -9.39 -29.40 -10.25
C ILE A 32 -9.98 -29.27 -11.65
N ASN A 33 -10.92 -28.34 -11.86
CA ASN A 33 -11.54 -28.10 -13.15
C ASN A 33 -10.74 -27.17 -14.07
N GLU A 34 -9.70 -26.51 -13.57
CA GLU A 34 -8.89 -25.55 -14.33
C GLU A 34 -7.69 -26.22 -14.98
N LYS A 35 -7.31 -25.76 -16.18
CA LYS A 35 -6.03 -26.11 -16.80
C LYS A 35 -4.95 -25.09 -16.44
N VAL A 36 -5.22 -23.82 -16.66
CA VAL A 36 -4.35 -22.73 -16.21
C VAL A 36 -5.25 -21.65 -15.61
N ALA A 37 -4.96 -21.25 -14.37
CA ALA A 37 -5.73 -20.25 -13.66
C ALA A 37 -4.83 -19.28 -12.88
N LEU A 38 -5.21 -18.01 -12.92
CA LEU A 38 -4.58 -16.93 -12.16
C LEU A 38 -5.57 -16.40 -11.11
N TYR A 39 -5.19 -16.47 -9.83
CA TYR A 39 -5.96 -15.92 -8.73
C TYR A 39 -5.30 -14.64 -8.20
N THR A 40 -5.93 -13.49 -8.42
CA THR A 40 -5.43 -12.21 -7.94
C THR A 40 -6.19 -11.77 -6.70
N ARG A 41 -5.48 -11.57 -5.58
CA ARG A 41 -6.05 -11.07 -4.32
C ARG A 41 -5.11 -10.05 -3.70
N PRO A 42 -5.61 -9.11 -2.88
CA PRO A 42 -4.75 -8.22 -2.11
C PRO A 42 -3.74 -8.98 -1.24
N ARG A 43 -2.74 -8.26 -0.74
CA ARG A 43 -1.70 -8.83 0.12
C ARG A 43 -2.27 -9.33 1.43
N ARG A 44 -1.65 -10.37 1.98
CA ARG A 44 -2.02 -10.97 3.29
C ARG A 44 -3.41 -11.64 3.35
N PHE A 45 -4.02 -11.99 2.21
CA PHE A 45 -5.28 -12.76 2.14
C PHE A 45 -5.09 -14.30 2.08
N GLY A 46 -3.89 -14.81 2.39
CA GLY A 46 -3.63 -16.25 2.46
C GLY A 46 -3.19 -16.93 1.16
N LYS A 47 -2.79 -16.17 0.13
CA LYS A 47 -2.35 -16.72 -1.17
C LYS A 47 -1.26 -17.80 -1.04
N THR A 48 -0.13 -17.46 -0.40
CA THR A 48 1.00 -18.38 -0.23
C THR A 48 0.63 -19.62 0.59
N LEU A 49 -0.20 -19.45 1.64
CA LEU A 49 -0.69 -20.57 2.45
C LEU A 49 -1.55 -21.53 1.61
N ASN A 50 -2.43 -21.00 0.76
CA ASN A 50 -3.21 -21.81 -0.17
C ASN A 50 -2.30 -22.53 -1.19
N MET A 51 -1.27 -21.87 -1.71
CA MET A 51 -0.30 -22.51 -2.62
C MET A 51 0.47 -23.66 -1.95
N SER A 52 0.85 -23.48 -0.67
CA SER A 52 1.45 -24.54 0.15
C SER A 52 0.47 -25.71 0.37
N MET A 53 -0.79 -25.42 0.69
CA MET A 53 -1.85 -26.43 0.83
C MET A 53 -2.02 -27.25 -0.46
N LEU A 54 -2.08 -26.60 -1.64
CA LEU A 54 -2.16 -27.29 -2.92
C LEU A 54 -0.93 -28.16 -3.19
N TYR A 55 0.26 -27.69 -2.82
CA TYR A 55 1.49 -28.47 -2.94
C TYR A 55 1.40 -29.78 -2.13
N TYR A 56 0.98 -29.72 -0.87
CA TYR A 56 0.80 -30.92 -0.05
C TYR A 56 -0.34 -31.82 -0.53
N PHE A 57 -1.41 -31.23 -1.08
CA PHE A 57 -2.54 -32.00 -1.59
C PHE A 57 -2.17 -32.79 -2.84
N PHE A 58 -1.56 -32.16 -3.85
CA PHE A 58 -1.34 -32.82 -5.14
C PHE A 58 -0.04 -33.62 -5.23
N SER A 59 1.01 -33.23 -4.50
CA SER A 59 2.36 -33.75 -4.71
C SER A 59 2.50 -35.21 -4.28
N MET A 60 2.93 -36.07 -5.20
CA MET A 60 3.21 -37.49 -4.91
C MET A 60 4.37 -37.68 -3.93
N LYS A 61 5.27 -36.69 -3.85
CA LYS A 61 6.38 -36.68 -2.87
C LYS A 61 5.89 -36.39 -1.45
N GLN A 62 4.62 -36.01 -1.29
CA GLN A 62 4.01 -35.64 -0.02
C GLN A 62 2.98 -36.68 0.48
N LYS A 63 3.04 -37.93 -0.01
CA LYS A 63 2.15 -39.03 0.43
C LYS A 63 2.15 -39.23 1.95
N ASP A 64 3.32 -39.14 2.58
CA ASP A 64 3.44 -39.27 4.04
C ASP A 64 2.74 -38.12 4.79
N ASN A 65 2.40 -37.03 4.10
CA ASN A 65 1.70 -35.86 4.63
C ASN A 65 0.22 -35.83 4.25
N ALA A 66 -0.36 -36.93 3.76
CA ALA A 66 -1.79 -37.03 3.46
C ALA A 66 -2.68 -36.76 4.69
N TYR A 67 -2.16 -37.03 5.90
CA TYR A 67 -2.87 -36.81 7.16
C TYR A 67 -3.26 -35.34 7.41
N LEU A 68 -2.60 -34.39 6.75
CA LEU A 68 -2.87 -32.95 6.88
C LEU A 68 -4.32 -32.58 6.52
N PHE A 69 -5.01 -33.44 5.77
CA PHE A 69 -6.36 -33.21 5.28
C PHE A 69 -7.44 -34.00 6.03
N ASN A 70 -7.10 -34.88 6.97
CA ASN A 70 -8.05 -35.83 7.59
C ASN A 70 -9.25 -35.14 8.29
N ASP A 71 -9.02 -33.97 8.88
CA ASP A 71 -10.04 -33.20 9.62
C ASP A 71 -10.55 -31.98 8.84
N MET A 72 -10.34 -31.96 7.51
CA MET A 72 -10.67 -30.83 6.64
C MET A 72 -11.89 -31.12 5.76
N ASP A 73 -12.58 -30.08 5.31
CA ASP A 73 -13.79 -30.16 4.49
C ASP A 73 -13.57 -30.93 3.20
N ILE A 74 -12.36 -30.87 2.60
CA ILE A 74 -12.03 -31.60 1.37
C ILE A 74 -12.29 -33.10 1.44
N VAL A 75 -12.28 -33.72 2.64
CA VAL A 75 -12.62 -35.13 2.83
C VAL A 75 -14.05 -35.45 2.40
N ASN A 76 -14.95 -34.46 2.45
CA ASN A 76 -16.34 -34.59 2.00
C ASN A 76 -16.49 -34.52 0.47
N HIS A 77 -15.43 -34.20 -0.28
CA HIS A 77 -15.45 -34.04 -1.74
C HIS A 77 -14.74 -35.22 -2.41
N THR A 78 -15.42 -36.37 -2.51
CA THR A 78 -14.85 -37.63 -3.01
C THR A 78 -14.22 -37.51 -4.40
N ASP A 79 -14.82 -36.72 -5.30
CA ASP A 79 -14.33 -36.50 -6.65
C ASP A 79 -13.00 -35.74 -6.66
N SER A 80 -12.73 -34.93 -5.63
CA SER A 80 -11.47 -34.21 -5.47
C SER A 80 -10.37 -35.08 -4.87
N LEU A 81 -10.71 -35.99 -3.97
CA LEU A 81 -9.74 -36.86 -3.27
C LEU A 81 -8.97 -37.79 -4.21
N GLN A 82 -9.52 -38.15 -5.38
CA GLN A 82 -8.80 -38.97 -6.36
C GLN A 82 -7.50 -38.32 -6.88
N TYR A 83 -7.36 -36.99 -6.74
CA TYR A 83 -6.17 -36.24 -7.15
C TYR A 83 -5.11 -36.13 -6.04
N GLN A 84 -5.42 -36.59 -4.82
CA GLN A 84 -4.55 -36.45 -3.66
C GLN A 84 -3.26 -37.26 -3.83
N ASN A 85 -2.11 -36.59 -3.67
CA ASN A 85 -0.75 -37.09 -3.77
C ASN A 85 -0.49 -37.91 -5.05
N GLN A 86 -1.10 -37.49 -6.16
CA GLN A 86 -1.04 -38.20 -7.42
C GLN A 86 0.00 -37.64 -8.40
N TYR A 87 0.43 -36.38 -8.28
CA TYR A 87 1.15 -35.69 -9.36
C TYR A 87 2.57 -35.26 -8.97
N PRO A 88 3.51 -35.16 -9.92
CA PRO A 88 4.71 -34.37 -9.75
C PRO A 88 4.30 -32.90 -9.67
N VAL A 89 4.81 -32.18 -8.67
CA VAL A 89 4.48 -30.77 -8.46
C VAL A 89 5.75 -29.94 -8.38
N ILE A 90 5.84 -28.90 -9.21
CA ILE A 90 6.82 -27.82 -9.06
C ILE A 90 6.11 -26.67 -8.35
N PHE A 91 6.60 -26.29 -7.17
CA PHE A 91 6.15 -25.09 -6.47
C PHE A 91 7.30 -24.07 -6.40
N ILE A 92 7.06 -22.91 -7.01
CA ILE A 92 7.99 -21.77 -7.04
C ILE A 92 7.29 -20.50 -6.55
N THR A 93 7.96 -19.71 -5.73
CA THR A 93 7.52 -18.36 -5.34
C THR A 93 8.49 -17.33 -5.89
N LEU A 94 7.97 -16.28 -6.51
CA LEU A 94 8.78 -15.19 -7.06
C LEU A 94 8.92 -14.01 -6.06
N LYS A 95 8.49 -14.19 -4.80
CA LYS A 95 8.48 -13.15 -3.76
C LYS A 95 9.83 -12.47 -3.49
N ASP A 96 10.92 -13.22 -3.71
CA ASP A 96 12.31 -12.78 -3.44
C ASP A 96 13.00 -12.15 -4.66
N MET A 97 12.32 -12.12 -5.81
CA MET A 97 12.77 -11.44 -7.02
C MET A 97 12.52 -9.92 -6.89
N LYS A 98 13.28 -9.28 -6.00
CA LYS A 98 13.23 -7.84 -5.70
C LYS A 98 14.60 -7.17 -5.84
N LYS A 99 15.35 -7.47 -6.91
CA LYS A 99 16.74 -7.00 -7.08
C LYS A 99 16.84 -5.63 -7.73
N HIS A 100 17.99 -4.96 -7.60
CA HIS A 100 18.17 -3.59 -8.08
C HIS A 100 18.40 -3.47 -9.59
N THR A 101 18.85 -4.55 -10.23
CA THR A 101 19.19 -4.60 -11.64
C THR A 101 18.61 -5.86 -12.27
N PHE A 102 18.36 -5.82 -13.58
CA PHE A 102 17.88 -6.97 -14.34
C PHE A 102 18.82 -8.19 -14.24
N GLU A 103 20.13 -7.99 -14.29
CA GLU A 103 21.11 -9.08 -14.14
C GLU A 103 21.00 -9.79 -12.77
N ASN A 104 20.89 -9.02 -11.69
CA ASN A 104 20.71 -9.61 -10.36
C ASN A 104 19.36 -10.33 -10.24
N GLN A 105 18.34 -9.86 -10.95
CA GLN A 105 17.02 -10.46 -11.01
C GLN A 105 17.06 -11.83 -11.71
N LYS A 106 17.76 -11.93 -12.84
CA LYS A 106 18.04 -13.22 -13.52
C LYS A 106 18.85 -14.16 -12.64
N ALA A 107 19.88 -13.66 -11.96
CA ALA A 107 20.68 -14.45 -11.02
C ALA A 107 19.82 -14.99 -9.86
N MET A 108 18.86 -14.21 -9.35
CA MET A 108 17.91 -14.68 -8.36
C MET A 108 16.98 -15.76 -8.93
N PHE A 109 16.47 -15.59 -10.15
CA PHE A 109 15.67 -16.63 -10.79
C PHE A 109 16.47 -17.93 -10.99
N ALA A 110 17.74 -17.85 -11.37
CA ALA A 110 18.64 -19.01 -11.46
C ALA A 110 18.79 -19.75 -10.12
N ILE A 111 18.79 -19.03 -8.99
CA ILE A 111 18.78 -19.64 -7.64
C ILE A 111 17.47 -20.41 -7.42
N LEU A 112 16.33 -19.83 -7.78
CA LEU A 112 15.03 -20.51 -7.65
C LEU A 112 14.98 -21.79 -8.49
N ILE A 113 15.49 -21.76 -9.73
CA ILE A 113 15.59 -22.94 -10.60
C ILE A 113 16.54 -23.99 -10.00
N GLN A 114 17.71 -23.56 -9.50
CA GLN A 114 18.65 -24.45 -8.81
C GLN A 114 17.97 -25.15 -7.62
N ASP A 115 17.16 -24.45 -6.83
CA ASP A 115 16.44 -25.03 -5.70
C ASP A 115 15.36 -26.03 -6.14
N ILE A 116 14.73 -25.84 -7.30
CA ILE A 116 13.83 -26.86 -7.88
C ILE A 116 14.64 -28.11 -8.24
N VAL A 117 15.79 -27.98 -8.91
CA VAL A 117 16.66 -29.14 -9.23
C VAL A 117 17.10 -29.83 -7.94
N ARG A 118 17.47 -29.09 -6.89
CA ARG A 118 17.84 -29.64 -5.58
C ARG A 118 16.73 -30.44 -4.91
N LYS A 119 15.48 -30.01 -5.05
CA LYS A 119 14.31 -30.74 -4.53
C LYS A 119 13.94 -31.97 -5.37
N ASN A 120 14.55 -32.13 -6.54
CA ASN A 120 14.33 -33.22 -7.48
C ASN A 120 15.67 -33.87 -7.89
N GLN A 121 16.55 -34.12 -6.91
CA GLN A 121 17.89 -34.69 -7.14
C GLN A 121 17.84 -36.08 -7.78
N GLU A 122 16.76 -36.84 -7.56
CA GLU A 122 16.56 -38.14 -8.20
C GLU A 122 16.57 -38.06 -9.74
N LEU A 123 16.27 -36.89 -10.33
CA LEU A 123 16.38 -36.67 -11.77
C LEU A 123 17.83 -36.75 -12.27
N LEU A 124 18.83 -36.41 -11.45
CA LEU A 124 20.25 -36.49 -11.86
C LEU A 124 20.70 -37.93 -12.09
N GLU A 125 20.08 -38.89 -11.40
CA GLU A 125 20.42 -40.31 -11.45
C GLU A 125 19.39 -41.15 -12.22
N SER A 126 18.24 -40.56 -12.59
CA SER A 126 17.12 -41.23 -13.27
C SER A 126 17.54 -42.02 -14.52
N GLU A 127 17.21 -43.30 -14.58
CA GLU A 127 17.46 -44.15 -15.77
C GLU A 127 16.60 -43.74 -16.97
N GLU A 128 15.43 -43.15 -16.72
CA GLU A 128 14.51 -42.65 -17.76
C GLU A 128 15.01 -41.41 -18.50
N LEU A 129 16.05 -40.72 -17.98
CA LEU A 129 16.59 -39.51 -18.58
C LEU A 129 17.88 -39.80 -19.35
N ASN A 130 17.95 -39.25 -20.57
CA ASN A 130 19.14 -39.35 -21.40
C ASN A 130 20.30 -38.48 -20.85
N THR A 131 21.50 -38.71 -21.35
CA THR A 131 22.71 -38.01 -20.91
C THR A 131 22.63 -36.50 -21.10
N PHE A 132 22.01 -36.02 -22.17
CA PHE A 132 21.90 -34.59 -22.48
C PHE A 132 21.00 -33.86 -21.46
N ASP A 133 19.85 -34.42 -21.14
CA ASP A 133 18.94 -33.87 -20.13
C ASP A 133 19.63 -33.84 -18.75
N LYS A 134 20.40 -34.87 -18.40
CA LYS A 134 21.20 -34.89 -17.17
C LYS A 134 22.28 -33.81 -17.15
N GLU A 135 23.00 -33.61 -18.26
CA GLU A 135 23.99 -32.52 -18.39
C GLU A 135 23.34 -31.15 -18.23
N GLN A 136 22.14 -30.96 -18.81
CA GLN A 136 21.40 -29.71 -18.69
C GLN A 136 20.88 -29.48 -17.26
N LEU A 137 20.41 -30.52 -16.56
CA LEU A 137 20.09 -30.46 -15.13
C LEU A 137 21.31 -30.05 -14.29
N ILE A 138 22.49 -30.59 -14.59
CA ILE A 138 23.75 -30.20 -13.94
C ILE A 138 24.10 -28.74 -14.23
N ALA A 139 23.85 -28.24 -15.45
CA ALA A 139 24.07 -26.83 -15.79
C ALA A 139 23.17 -25.90 -14.97
N TYR A 140 21.87 -26.21 -14.83
CA TYR A 140 20.96 -25.46 -13.95
C TYR A 140 21.40 -25.55 -12.48
N TYR A 141 21.83 -26.73 -12.03
CA TYR A 141 22.35 -26.91 -10.67
C TYR A 141 23.61 -26.07 -10.41
N ARG A 142 24.49 -25.92 -11.40
CA ARG A 142 25.71 -25.11 -11.32
C ARG A 142 25.49 -23.62 -11.60
N ARG A 143 24.31 -23.24 -12.05
CA ARG A 143 23.95 -21.88 -12.49
C ARG A 143 24.81 -21.39 -13.66
N SER A 144 25.13 -22.27 -14.60
CA SER A 144 25.99 -21.99 -15.77
C SER A 144 25.22 -21.90 -17.10
N GLN A 145 23.89 -21.78 -17.03
CA GLN A 145 22.98 -21.72 -18.17
C GLN A 145 22.89 -20.32 -18.80
N SER A 146 22.42 -20.25 -20.05
CA SER A 146 22.13 -18.98 -20.72
C SER A 146 20.79 -18.36 -20.27
N ASP A 147 20.54 -17.10 -20.67
CA ASP A 147 19.25 -16.44 -20.43
C ASP A 147 18.09 -17.18 -21.12
N VAL A 148 18.32 -17.72 -22.31
CA VAL A 148 17.32 -18.49 -23.07
C VAL A 148 17.00 -19.80 -22.35
N ASP A 149 18.01 -20.45 -21.78
CA ASP A 149 17.81 -21.65 -20.96
C ASP A 149 16.98 -21.31 -19.72
N LEU A 150 17.29 -20.21 -19.03
CA LEU A 150 16.51 -19.77 -17.87
C LEU A 150 15.03 -19.56 -18.20
N GLN A 151 14.71 -18.91 -19.32
CA GLN A 151 13.31 -18.77 -19.75
C GLN A 151 12.63 -20.12 -19.98
N ASN A 152 13.36 -21.13 -20.48
CA ASN A 152 12.82 -22.46 -20.74
C ASN A 152 12.92 -23.43 -19.57
N ALA A 153 13.53 -23.02 -18.44
CA ALA A 153 13.88 -23.90 -17.34
C ALA A 153 12.66 -24.66 -16.76
N LEU A 154 11.54 -23.97 -16.51
CA LEU A 154 10.34 -24.61 -15.95
C LEU A 154 9.75 -25.64 -16.92
N LYS A 155 9.70 -25.34 -18.22
CA LYS A 155 9.25 -26.28 -19.25
C LYS A 155 10.15 -27.52 -19.29
N PHE A 156 11.46 -27.31 -19.31
CA PHE A 156 12.45 -28.38 -19.30
C PHE A 156 12.31 -29.29 -18.07
N LEU A 157 12.19 -28.69 -16.88
CA LEU A 157 12.01 -29.42 -15.63
C LEU A 157 10.68 -30.20 -15.60
N CYS A 158 9.59 -29.63 -16.13
CA CYS A 158 8.34 -30.38 -16.31
C CYS A 158 8.55 -31.61 -17.22
N GLY A 159 9.27 -31.46 -18.32
CA GLY A 159 9.61 -32.55 -19.23
C GLY A 159 10.40 -33.67 -18.53
N CYS A 160 11.41 -33.31 -17.73
CA CYS A 160 12.21 -34.28 -16.97
C CYS A 160 11.36 -35.04 -15.93
N LEU A 161 10.50 -34.33 -15.19
CA LEU A 161 9.59 -34.95 -14.22
C LEU A 161 8.58 -35.88 -14.89
N LYS A 162 8.03 -35.48 -16.04
CA LYS A 162 7.12 -36.33 -16.82
C LYS A 162 7.79 -37.59 -17.34
N GLN A 163 9.03 -37.49 -17.83
CA GLN A 163 9.79 -38.66 -18.26
C GLN A 163 10.05 -39.62 -17.08
N HIS A 164 10.52 -39.08 -15.95
CA HIS A 164 10.87 -39.89 -14.78
C HIS A 164 9.65 -40.54 -14.09
N TYR A 165 8.54 -39.80 -13.94
CA TYR A 165 7.36 -40.26 -13.23
C TYR A 165 6.22 -40.77 -14.13
N HIS A 166 6.39 -40.69 -15.45
CA HIS A 166 5.37 -40.99 -16.46
C HIS A 166 4.04 -40.28 -16.22
N LYS A 167 4.09 -39.05 -15.71
CA LYS A 167 2.90 -38.27 -15.33
C LYS A 167 3.09 -36.79 -15.58
N ASP A 168 2.03 -36.15 -16.05
CA ASP A 168 2.01 -34.71 -16.29
C ASP A 168 2.16 -33.93 -14.97
N VAL A 169 2.76 -32.75 -15.06
CA VAL A 169 3.25 -31.98 -13.92
C VAL A 169 2.31 -30.84 -13.59
N ILE A 170 2.04 -30.64 -12.29
CA ILE A 170 1.35 -29.45 -11.80
C ILE A 170 2.38 -28.38 -11.45
N LEU A 171 2.20 -27.18 -11.98
CA LEU A 171 3.04 -26.02 -11.76
C LEU A 171 2.31 -25.00 -10.90
N LEU A 172 2.84 -24.71 -9.71
CA LEU A 172 2.34 -23.72 -8.77
C LEU A 172 3.31 -22.53 -8.73
N ILE A 173 2.85 -21.34 -9.11
CA ILE A 173 3.66 -20.11 -9.18
C ILE A 173 3.06 -19.04 -8.28
N ASP A 174 3.70 -18.76 -7.15
CA ASP A 174 3.26 -17.74 -6.21
C ASP A 174 3.95 -16.39 -6.41
N GLU A 175 3.21 -15.32 -6.12
CA GLU A 175 3.63 -13.92 -6.26
C GLU A 175 4.22 -13.56 -7.64
N TYR A 176 3.53 -14.00 -8.70
CA TYR A 176 4.02 -13.89 -10.08
C TYR A 176 4.31 -12.45 -10.54
N ASP A 177 3.65 -11.46 -9.94
CA ASP A 177 3.70 -10.04 -10.28
C ASP A 177 4.78 -9.25 -9.54
N VAL A 178 5.39 -9.83 -8.50
CA VAL A 178 6.46 -9.19 -7.70
C VAL A 178 7.68 -8.79 -8.51
N PRO A 179 8.23 -9.62 -9.42
CA PRO A 179 9.37 -9.22 -10.23
C PRO A 179 9.11 -7.96 -11.07
N LEU A 180 7.88 -7.82 -11.57
CA LEU A 180 7.46 -6.69 -12.40
C LEU A 180 7.27 -5.43 -11.58
N GLN A 181 6.69 -5.54 -10.38
CA GLN A 181 6.61 -4.42 -9.46
C GLN A 181 8.01 -3.88 -9.12
N SER A 182 8.94 -4.78 -8.78
CA SER A 182 10.32 -4.40 -8.49
C SER A 182 10.98 -3.74 -9.70
N ALA A 183 10.81 -4.30 -10.90
CA ALA A 183 11.39 -3.78 -12.12
C ALA A 183 10.85 -2.40 -12.48
N TYR A 184 9.55 -2.16 -12.29
CA TYR A 184 8.92 -0.84 -12.49
C TYR A 184 9.53 0.22 -11.56
N LEU A 185 9.62 -0.06 -10.26
CA LEU A 185 10.19 0.88 -9.28
C LEU A 185 11.67 1.20 -9.51
N LYS A 186 12.38 0.37 -10.28
CA LYS A 186 13.84 0.44 -10.48
C LYS A 186 14.25 0.69 -11.93
N GLY A 187 13.29 0.88 -12.83
CA GLY A 187 13.55 1.33 -14.20
C GLY A 187 14.01 0.26 -15.20
N TYR A 188 13.70 -1.03 -15.00
CA TYR A 188 14.01 -2.11 -15.96
C TYR A 188 12.78 -3.00 -16.27
N TYR A 189 11.60 -2.38 -16.31
CA TYR A 189 10.32 -3.08 -16.46
C TYR A 189 10.24 -3.87 -17.77
N ASP A 190 10.70 -3.30 -18.88
CA ASP A 190 10.54 -3.87 -20.22
C ASP A 190 11.34 -5.17 -20.36
N GLU A 191 12.59 -5.16 -19.90
CA GLU A 191 13.46 -6.33 -19.88
C GLU A 191 12.89 -7.46 -19.01
N MET A 192 12.31 -7.09 -17.85
CA MET A 192 11.67 -8.07 -16.97
C MET A 192 10.38 -8.63 -17.56
N ALA A 193 9.56 -7.79 -18.21
CA ALA A 193 8.33 -8.21 -18.88
C ALA A 193 8.63 -9.18 -20.02
N ASP A 194 9.62 -8.88 -20.86
CA ASP A 194 10.06 -9.76 -21.94
C ASP A 194 10.56 -11.10 -21.39
N PHE A 195 11.34 -11.07 -20.29
CA PHE A 195 11.83 -12.28 -19.65
C PHE A 195 10.70 -13.17 -19.11
N LEU A 196 9.76 -12.60 -18.35
CA LEU A 196 8.61 -13.36 -17.82
C LEU A 196 7.69 -13.83 -18.94
N SER A 197 7.51 -13.03 -20.00
CA SER A 197 6.69 -13.41 -21.15
C SER A 197 7.20 -14.67 -21.83
N GLY A 198 8.51 -14.71 -22.11
CA GLY A 198 9.18 -15.91 -22.64
C GLY A 198 9.01 -17.12 -21.71
N MET A 199 9.21 -16.92 -20.39
CA MET A 199 9.11 -17.97 -19.39
C MET A 199 7.69 -18.54 -19.24
N PHE A 200 6.67 -17.69 -19.09
CA PHE A 200 5.29 -18.13 -18.94
C PHE A 200 4.76 -18.75 -20.24
N SER A 201 5.15 -18.23 -21.41
CA SER A 201 4.81 -18.85 -22.69
C SER A 201 5.41 -20.26 -22.82
N ALA A 202 6.68 -20.45 -22.44
CA ALA A 202 7.32 -21.75 -22.42
C ALA A 202 6.64 -22.70 -21.42
N ALA A 203 6.44 -22.25 -20.17
CA ALA A 203 6.00 -23.10 -19.07
C ALA A 203 4.50 -23.45 -19.11
N LEU A 204 3.64 -22.52 -19.55
CA LEU A 204 2.18 -22.63 -19.41
C LEU A 204 1.45 -22.89 -20.74
N LYS A 205 2.02 -22.45 -21.87
CA LYS A 205 1.36 -22.57 -23.19
C LYS A 205 1.91 -23.73 -24.01
N THR A 206 3.23 -23.79 -24.18
CA THR A 206 3.90 -24.74 -25.09
C THR A 206 4.52 -25.93 -24.35
N ASN A 207 3.88 -26.35 -23.27
CA ASN A 207 4.39 -27.39 -22.37
C ASN A 207 3.48 -28.62 -22.38
N ASP A 208 3.84 -29.62 -23.19
CA ASP A 208 3.12 -30.90 -23.28
C ASP A 208 3.27 -31.78 -22.04
N ALA A 209 4.11 -31.36 -21.08
CA ALA A 209 4.26 -32.00 -19.79
C ALA A 209 3.44 -31.33 -18.67
N LEU A 210 2.63 -30.32 -18.99
CA LEU A 210 1.82 -29.59 -18.00
C LEU A 210 0.44 -30.21 -17.86
N GLU A 211 0.12 -30.66 -16.64
CA GLU A 211 -1.23 -31.03 -16.22
C GLU A 211 -2.04 -29.77 -15.90
N LYS A 212 -1.52 -28.95 -14.96
CA LYS A 212 -2.15 -27.70 -14.50
C LYS A 212 -1.13 -26.62 -14.16
N GLY A 213 -1.48 -25.36 -14.41
CA GLY A 213 -0.71 -24.18 -13.99
C GLY A 213 -1.53 -23.24 -13.11
N ILE A 214 -1.19 -23.11 -11.83
CA ILE A 214 -1.88 -22.22 -10.89
C ILE A 214 -0.96 -21.08 -10.50
N LEU A 215 -1.45 -19.86 -10.70
CA LEU A 215 -0.71 -18.63 -10.41
C LEU A 215 -1.44 -17.80 -9.37
N THR A 216 -0.67 -17.13 -8.50
CA THR A 216 -1.20 -16.17 -7.52
C THR A 216 -0.45 -14.85 -7.57
N GLY A 217 -1.16 -13.74 -7.43
CA GLY A 217 -0.59 -12.38 -7.42
C GLY A 217 -1.54 -11.35 -6.83
N CYS A 218 -1.18 -10.06 -6.91
CA CYS A 218 -2.04 -8.95 -6.48
C CYS A 218 -2.78 -8.32 -7.64
N LEU A 219 -2.08 -8.04 -8.75
CA LEU A 219 -2.66 -7.37 -9.92
C LEU A 219 -2.88 -8.35 -11.06
N ARG A 220 -3.88 -8.06 -11.89
CA ARG A 220 -4.03 -8.67 -13.22
C ARG A 220 -3.20 -7.86 -14.22
N ILE A 221 -1.97 -8.30 -14.44
CA ILE A 221 -1.12 -7.74 -15.50
C ILE A 221 -1.72 -8.13 -16.86
N ALA A 222 -1.88 -7.13 -17.74
CA ALA A 222 -2.61 -7.31 -19.01
C ALA A 222 -2.04 -8.46 -19.85
N LYS A 223 -2.95 -9.20 -20.50
CA LYS A 223 -2.61 -10.34 -21.36
C LYS A 223 -1.61 -9.97 -22.45
N GLU A 224 -1.64 -8.74 -22.92
CA GLU A 224 -0.78 -8.21 -23.99
C GLU A 224 0.67 -7.91 -23.57
N SER A 225 1.04 -8.09 -22.29
CA SER A 225 2.41 -7.82 -21.82
C SER A 225 3.23 -9.09 -21.53
N ILE A 226 2.75 -9.96 -20.62
CA ILE A 226 3.49 -11.16 -20.19
C ILE A 226 2.77 -12.48 -20.49
N PHE A 227 1.49 -12.40 -20.87
CA PHE A 227 0.70 -13.56 -21.25
C PHE A 227 0.35 -13.49 -22.74
N THR A 228 1.18 -12.82 -23.54
CA THR A 228 0.93 -12.62 -24.96
C THR A 228 0.83 -13.97 -25.64
N GLY A 229 -0.38 -14.29 -26.14
CA GLY A 229 -0.68 -15.56 -26.78
C GLY A 229 -1.15 -16.69 -25.85
N LEU A 230 -1.24 -16.49 -24.53
CA LEU A 230 -1.97 -17.38 -23.60
C LEU A 230 -3.47 -17.06 -23.69
N ASN A 231 -4.10 -17.55 -24.75
CA ASN A 231 -5.48 -17.18 -25.08
C ASN A 231 -6.52 -17.81 -24.13
N ASN A 232 -6.20 -18.95 -23.51
CA ASN A 232 -7.17 -19.81 -22.81
C ASN A 232 -6.78 -20.10 -21.35
N PHE A 233 -6.57 -19.08 -20.52
CA PHE A 233 -6.45 -19.26 -19.07
C PHE A 233 -7.44 -18.38 -18.31
N SER A 234 -7.98 -18.93 -17.22
CA SER A 234 -8.99 -18.31 -16.37
C SER A 234 -8.32 -17.30 -15.43
N VAL A 235 -8.97 -16.16 -15.21
CA VAL A 235 -8.51 -15.16 -14.25
C VAL A 235 -9.60 -14.92 -13.24
N TYR A 236 -9.27 -15.11 -11.97
CA TYR A 236 -10.17 -14.93 -10.83
C TYR A 236 -9.63 -13.79 -9.97
N SER A 237 -10.12 -12.59 -10.22
CA SER A 237 -9.85 -11.39 -9.43
C SER A 237 -10.85 -11.23 -8.27
N ILE A 238 -10.85 -10.06 -7.66
CA ILE A 238 -11.82 -9.71 -6.60
C ILE A 238 -13.24 -9.51 -7.14
N SER A 239 -13.43 -9.45 -8.46
CA SER A 239 -14.75 -9.22 -9.06
C SER A 239 -15.52 -10.52 -9.30
N GLU A 240 -14.85 -11.66 -9.38
CA GLU A 240 -15.45 -12.95 -9.66
C GLU A 240 -15.92 -13.67 -8.38
N ASP A 241 -17.10 -14.31 -8.44
CA ASP A 241 -17.67 -15.07 -7.32
C ASP A 241 -16.93 -16.39 -7.05
N GLN A 242 -16.34 -17.00 -8.08
CA GLN A 242 -15.59 -18.26 -7.96
C GLN A 242 -14.38 -18.06 -7.03
N SER A 243 -14.23 -18.97 -6.07
CA SER A 243 -13.17 -18.92 -5.05
C SER A 243 -13.14 -17.60 -4.25
N SER A 244 -14.25 -16.87 -4.16
CA SER A 244 -14.37 -15.60 -3.41
C SER A 244 -14.09 -15.79 -1.91
N THR A 245 -14.56 -16.90 -1.32
CA THR A 245 -14.35 -17.25 0.09
C THR A 245 -13.09 -18.03 0.36
N SER A 246 -12.37 -18.45 -0.69
CA SER A 246 -11.12 -19.25 -0.57
C SER A 246 -9.94 -18.42 -0.08
N PHE A 247 -10.06 -17.09 -0.09
CA PHE A 247 -9.06 -16.13 0.37
C PHE A 247 -9.69 -15.14 1.32
N GLY A 248 -9.03 -14.87 2.46
CA GLY A 248 -9.60 -14.03 3.51
C GLY A 248 -10.53 -14.79 4.47
N PHE A 249 -11.10 -14.06 5.44
CA PHE A 249 -12.10 -14.62 6.37
C PHE A 249 -13.48 -14.03 6.09
N THR A 250 -14.48 -14.88 6.01
CA THR A 250 -15.89 -14.45 5.97
C THR A 250 -16.33 -13.96 7.36
N PRO A 251 -17.43 -13.18 7.46
CA PRO A 251 -17.99 -12.79 8.76
C PRO A 251 -18.21 -13.98 9.71
N LYS A 252 -18.73 -15.10 9.20
CA LYS A 252 -18.98 -16.31 9.99
C LYS A 252 -17.68 -16.91 10.53
N GLU A 253 -16.64 -16.99 9.71
CA GLU A 253 -15.33 -17.52 10.12
C GLU A 253 -14.65 -16.61 11.14
N THR A 254 -14.76 -15.28 10.97
CA THR A 254 -14.26 -14.29 11.94
C THR A 254 -14.98 -14.43 13.28
N ILE A 255 -16.31 -14.57 13.30
CA ILE A 255 -17.07 -14.80 14.55
C ILE A 255 -16.62 -16.09 15.22
N THR A 256 -16.48 -17.18 14.46
CA THR A 256 -16.03 -18.49 14.99
C THR A 256 -14.63 -18.40 15.59
N LEU A 257 -13.72 -17.67 14.94
CA LEU A 257 -12.39 -17.37 15.45
C LEU A 257 -12.45 -16.61 16.79
N LEU A 258 -13.30 -15.58 16.90
CA LEU A 258 -13.43 -14.80 18.12
C LEU A 258 -14.04 -15.61 19.27
N GLU A 259 -15.02 -16.45 18.98
CA GLU A 259 -15.60 -17.37 19.96
C GLU A 259 -14.56 -18.37 20.47
N HIS A 260 -13.70 -18.91 19.59
CA HIS A 260 -12.63 -19.84 20.01
C HIS A 260 -11.65 -19.23 21.02
N TYR A 261 -11.44 -17.91 20.98
CA TYR A 261 -10.51 -17.20 21.85
C TYR A 261 -11.19 -16.40 22.97
N ASP A 262 -12.51 -16.57 23.17
CA ASP A 262 -13.32 -15.83 24.15
C ASP A 262 -13.31 -14.30 23.92
N LEU A 263 -13.22 -13.86 22.66
CA LEU A 263 -13.11 -12.45 22.25
C LEU A 263 -14.32 -11.91 21.50
N LYS A 264 -15.49 -12.56 21.62
CA LYS A 264 -16.71 -12.17 20.90
C LYS A 264 -17.13 -10.71 21.15
N SER A 265 -16.84 -10.16 22.34
CA SER A 265 -17.11 -8.75 22.68
C SER A 265 -16.39 -7.74 21.77
N TYR A 266 -15.31 -8.15 21.09
CA TYR A 266 -14.52 -7.30 20.20
C TYR A 266 -14.97 -7.35 18.73
N GLU A 267 -16.05 -8.08 18.41
CA GLU A 267 -16.58 -8.23 17.05
C GLU A 267 -16.80 -6.88 16.36
N GLN A 268 -17.46 -5.94 17.03
CA GLN A 268 -17.75 -4.62 16.47
C GLN A 268 -16.46 -3.83 16.16
N THR A 269 -15.46 -3.88 17.05
CA THR A 269 -14.17 -3.21 16.82
C THR A 269 -13.44 -3.83 15.63
N ILE A 270 -13.45 -5.17 15.52
CA ILE A 270 -12.85 -5.88 14.38
C ILE A 270 -13.55 -5.56 13.08
N LYS A 271 -14.88 -5.47 13.11
CA LYS A 271 -15.68 -5.08 11.96
C LYS A 271 -15.31 -3.68 11.47
N GLU A 272 -15.22 -2.71 12.37
CA GLU A 272 -14.88 -1.33 12.01
C GLU A 272 -13.45 -1.17 11.48
N TRP A 273 -12.51 -1.99 11.97
CA TRP A 273 -11.09 -1.84 11.65
C TRP A 273 -10.58 -2.72 10.52
N TYR A 274 -11.11 -3.93 10.34
CA TYR A 274 -10.49 -4.95 9.49
C TYR A 274 -11.45 -5.64 8.48
N ASP A 275 -12.75 -5.31 8.51
CA ASP A 275 -13.75 -5.73 7.52
C ASP A 275 -13.74 -4.83 6.27
N GLY A 276 -14.62 -5.13 5.33
CA GLY A 276 -15.05 -4.21 4.28
C GLY A 276 -14.62 -4.64 2.90
N TYR A 277 -13.82 -5.69 2.73
CA TYR A 277 -13.45 -6.14 1.40
C TYR A 277 -14.62 -6.89 0.76
N LEU A 278 -14.85 -6.66 -0.53
CA LEU A 278 -15.90 -7.33 -1.28
C LEU A 278 -15.25 -8.15 -2.40
N PHE A 279 -15.28 -9.48 -2.27
CA PHE A 279 -14.82 -10.41 -3.30
C PHE A 279 -16.03 -11.08 -3.94
N GLY A 280 -16.27 -10.80 -5.22
CA GLY A 280 -17.55 -11.09 -5.86
C GLY A 280 -18.69 -10.43 -5.08
N ASN A 281 -19.61 -11.24 -4.56
CA ASN A 281 -20.69 -10.80 -3.67
C ASN A 281 -20.47 -11.12 -2.17
N LYS A 282 -19.24 -11.44 -1.76
CA LYS A 282 -18.92 -11.86 -0.38
C LYS A 282 -18.13 -10.79 0.36
N GLU A 283 -18.60 -10.47 1.56
CA GLU A 283 -17.84 -9.69 2.54
C GLU A 283 -16.68 -10.53 3.08
N ILE A 284 -15.50 -9.94 3.11
CA ILE A 284 -14.25 -10.60 3.50
C ILE A 284 -13.45 -9.66 4.39
N TYR A 285 -12.86 -10.24 5.43
CA TYR A 285 -11.91 -9.62 6.36
C TYR A 285 -10.48 -9.97 5.94
N ASN A 286 -9.54 -9.05 6.21
CA ASN A 286 -8.12 -9.35 6.08
C ASN A 286 -7.66 -10.31 7.21
N PRO A 287 -7.20 -11.54 6.91
CA PRO A 287 -6.79 -12.51 7.92
C PRO A 287 -5.64 -12.03 8.80
N TRP A 288 -4.64 -11.36 8.21
CA TRP A 288 -3.47 -10.91 8.94
C TRP A 288 -3.83 -9.88 10.00
N SER A 289 -4.59 -8.85 9.63
CA SER A 289 -4.99 -7.80 10.56
C SER A 289 -5.88 -8.33 11.68
N VAL A 290 -6.85 -9.21 11.35
CA VAL A 290 -7.70 -9.87 12.35
C VAL A 290 -6.86 -10.71 13.32
N LEU A 291 -5.99 -11.60 12.81
CA LEU A 291 -5.16 -12.47 13.65
C LEU A 291 -4.16 -11.66 14.51
N LYS A 292 -3.58 -10.59 13.95
CA LYS A 292 -2.69 -9.68 14.67
C LYS A 292 -3.39 -8.94 15.80
N TYR A 293 -4.62 -8.48 15.58
CA TYR A 293 -5.40 -7.83 16.63
C TYR A 293 -5.80 -8.81 17.72
N VAL A 294 -6.24 -10.02 17.37
CA VAL A 294 -6.50 -11.10 18.34
C VAL A 294 -5.25 -11.41 19.17
N GLN A 295 -4.07 -11.48 18.54
CA GLN A 295 -2.80 -11.65 19.25
C GLN A 295 -2.54 -10.49 20.23
N LYS A 296 -2.78 -9.25 19.80
CA LYS A 296 -2.54 -8.04 20.60
C LYS A 296 -3.44 -8.00 21.85
N ILE A 297 -4.73 -8.30 21.68
CA ILE A 297 -5.67 -8.41 22.81
C ILE A 297 -5.18 -9.46 23.81
N LYS A 298 -4.76 -10.64 23.33
CA LYS A 298 -4.21 -11.70 24.19
C LYS A 298 -2.91 -11.32 24.90
N GLN A 299 -2.19 -10.32 24.42
CA GLN A 299 -1.00 -9.77 25.06
C GLN A 299 -1.32 -8.64 26.05
N GLY A 300 -2.61 -8.37 26.30
CA GLY A 300 -3.08 -7.36 27.25
C GLY A 300 -3.24 -5.96 26.66
N ASN A 301 -3.25 -5.82 25.33
CA ASN A 301 -3.47 -4.54 24.66
C ASN A 301 -4.59 -4.66 23.63
N ASP A 302 -5.72 -4.03 23.91
CA ASP A 302 -6.91 -4.04 23.06
C ASP A 302 -7.04 -2.78 22.18
N THR A 303 -5.97 -2.00 22.05
CA THR A 303 -5.98 -0.85 21.15
C THR A 303 -5.80 -1.32 19.70
N PRO A 304 -6.78 -1.13 18.80
CA PRO A 304 -6.64 -1.48 17.39
C PRO A 304 -5.60 -0.58 16.72
N GLU A 305 -4.94 -1.08 15.67
CA GLU A 305 -3.89 -0.35 14.95
C GLU A 305 -3.79 -0.82 13.49
N SER A 306 -2.94 -0.15 12.71
CA SER A 306 -2.66 -0.56 11.34
C SER A 306 -1.57 -1.62 11.29
N PHE A 307 -1.92 -2.85 10.95
CA PHE A 307 -1.01 -3.99 10.76
C PHE A 307 -0.59 -4.16 9.30
N TRP A 308 -1.28 -3.50 8.38
CA TRP A 308 -1.00 -3.49 6.94
C TRP A 308 0.04 -2.44 6.54
N ALA A 309 0.28 -1.40 7.35
CA ALA A 309 1.09 -0.21 7.02
C ALA A 309 2.56 -0.43 6.57
N ASN A 310 3.09 -1.64 6.49
CA ASN A 310 4.48 -1.93 6.07
C ASN A 310 4.57 -2.80 4.81
N THR A 311 3.66 -2.62 3.84
CA THR A 311 3.72 -3.35 2.56
C THR A 311 4.32 -2.48 1.45
N SER A 312 5.08 -3.07 0.52
CA SER A 312 5.65 -2.37 -0.66
C SER A 312 4.62 -1.78 -1.64
N GLY A 313 3.32 -1.77 -1.30
CA GLY A 313 2.31 -0.98 -2.02
C GLY A 313 2.33 0.49 -1.61
N ASN A 314 2.81 0.79 -0.40
CA ASN A 314 2.86 2.15 0.12
C ASN A 314 3.76 3.07 -0.70
N ASP A 315 4.90 2.58 -1.17
CA ASP A 315 5.84 3.36 -1.99
C ASP A 315 5.15 3.89 -3.26
N ILE A 316 4.29 3.06 -3.86
CA ILE A 316 3.50 3.44 -5.04
C ILE A 316 2.48 4.51 -4.64
N ILE A 317 1.71 4.31 -3.57
CA ILE A 317 0.72 5.29 -3.10
C ILE A 317 1.36 6.65 -2.81
N TYR A 318 2.48 6.64 -2.10
CA TYR A 318 3.23 7.84 -1.76
C TYR A 318 3.72 8.58 -3.02
N GLN A 319 4.25 7.87 -4.02
CA GLN A 319 4.60 8.48 -5.32
C GLN A 319 3.41 9.14 -6.02
N TYR A 320 2.21 8.57 -5.92
CA TYR A 320 1.01 9.18 -6.49
C TYR A 320 0.54 10.38 -5.72
N ILE A 321 0.61 10.36 -4.38
CA ILE A 321 0.29 11.50 -3.54
C ILE A 321 1.20 12.67 -3.88
N GLN A 322 2.51 12.43 -4.04
CA GLN A 322 3.46 13.45 -4.48
C GLN A 322 3.11 14.04 -5.85
N LYS A 323 2.66 13.21 -6.80
CA LYS A 323 2.31 13.62 -8.18
C LYS A 323 0.82 13.99 -8.35
N ALA A 324 0.03 14.05 -7.28
CA ALA A 324 -1.41 14.22 -7.34
C ALA A 324 -1.80 15.60 -7.87
N ASN A 325 -2.68 15.62 -8.89
CA ASN A 325 -3.32 16.84 -9.37
C ASN A 325 -4.45 17.30 -8.41
N SER A 326 -5.03 18.47 -8.65
CA SER A 326 -6.08 19.05 -7.80
C SER A 326 -7.29 18.13 -7.62
N HIS A 327 -7.79 17.52 -8.71
CA HIS A 327 -8.94 16.61 -8.66
C HIS A 327 -8.66 15.34 -7.84
N MET A 328 -7.45 14.78 -7.96
CA MET A 328 -7.07 13.61 -7.18
C MET A 328 -6.96 13.94 -5.68
N ARG A 329 -6.50 15.14 -5.33
CA ARG A 329 -6.50 15.61 -3.94
C ARG A 329 -7.93 15.75 -3.40
N GLU A 330 -8.85 16.29 -4.19
CA GLU A 330 -10.28 16.34 -3.84
C GLU A 330 -10.86 14.94 -3.62
N ASP A 331 -10.54 13.97 -4.48
CA ASP A 331 -10.97 12.59 -4.31
C ASP A 331 -10.41 11.98 -3.02
N PHE A 332 -9.14 12.21 -2.72
CA PHE A 332 -8.53 11.73 -1.48
C PHE A 332 -9.15 12.39 -0.25
N ASP A 333 -9.45 13.69 -0.28
CA ASP A 333 -10.19 14.40 0.77
C ASP A 333 -11.56 13.73 1.04
N LEU A 334 -12.30 13.41 -0.03
CA LEU A 334 -13.58 12.72 0.08
C LEU A 334 -13.40 11.33 0.70
N LEU A 335 -12.44 10.55 0.21
CA LEU A 335 -12.15 9.19 0.69
C LEU A 335 -11.74 9.16 2.16
N THR A 336 -10.82 10.02 2.58
CA THR A 336 -10.35 10.08 3.98
C THR A 336 -11.45 10.55 4.93
N SER A 337 -12.39 11.37 4.45
CA SER A 337 -13.61 11.77 5.17
C SER A 337 -14.69 10.70 5.24
N GLY A 338 -14.42 9.48 4.74
CA GLY A 338 -15.37 8.37 4.71
C GLY A 338 -16.45 8.49 3.63
N LYS A 339 -16.29 9.40 2.66
CA LYS A 339 -17.19 9.55 1.51
C LYS A 339 -16.76 8.63 0.37
N MET A 340 -17.61 8.57 -0.65
CA MET A 340 -17.43 7.74 -1.84
C MET A 340 -17.02 8.59 -3.04
N ILE A 341 -16.29 7.97 -3.97
CA ILE A 341 -15.94 8.56 -5.28
C ILE A 341 -16.41 7.63 -6.40
N GLU A 342 -16.64 8.19 -7.59
CA GLU A 342 -17.00 7.42 -8.78
C GLU A 342 -15.85 7.48 -9.79
N LYS A 343 -15.32 6.32 -10.16
CA LYS A 343 -14.17 6.22 -11.06
C LYS A 343 -14.32 5.04 -12.02
N ALA A 344 -13.77 5.21 -13.22
CA ALA A 344 -13.61 4.12 -14.16
C ALA A 344 -12.50 3.17 -13.67
N ILE A 345 -12.80 1.88 -13.61
CA ILE A 345 -11.85 0.83 -13.25
C ILE A 345 -11.41 0.09 -14.49
N LYS A 346 -10.11 0.15 -14.76
CA LYS A 346 -9.45 -0.74 -15.70
C LYS A 346 -9.11 -2.06 -15.00
N HIS A 347 -9.80 -3.14 -15.38
CA HIS A 347 -9.60 -4.49 -14.81
C HIS A 347 -8.27 -5.13 -15.23
N GLU A 348 -7.73 -4.75 -16.38
CA GLU A 348 -6.42 -5.19 -16.87
C GLU A 348 -5.42 -4.04 -16.81
N LEU A 349 -4.50 -4.12 -15.85
CA LEU A 349 -3.55 -3.04 -15.58
C LEU A 349 -2.12 -3.54 -15.72
N THR A 350 -1.35 -2.92 -16.62
CA THR A 350 0.11 -3.12 -16.63
C THR A 350 0.80 -2.09 -15.75
N TYR A 351 1.95 -2.42 -15.17
CA TYR A 351 2.72 -1.42 -14.41
C TYR A 351 3.18 -0.25 -15.29
N ARG A 352 3.40 -0.46 -16.60
CA ARG A 352 3.71 0.64 -17.54
C ARG A 352 2.58 1.66 -17.64
N GLU A 353 1.34 1.22 -17.49
CA GLU A 353 0.17 2.11 -17.54
C GLU A 353 -0.07 2.86 -16.23
N MET A 354 0.69 2.57 -15.17
CA MET A 354 0.64 3.31 -13.91
C MET A 354 1.04 4.77 -14.09
N ASP A 355 1.88 5.10 -15.07
CA ASP A 355 2.25 6.50 -15.34
C ASP A 355 1.03 7.38 -15.68
N LYS A 356 -0.09 6.77 -16.10
CA LYS A 356 -1.36 7.48 -16.25
C LYS A 356 -2.05 7.61 -14.89
N ILE A 357 -2.16 8.84 -14.42
CA ILE A 357 -2.71 9.18 -13.11
C ILE A 357 -4.10 8.57 -12.84
N GLN A 358 -4.93 8.39 -13.87
CA GLN A 358 -6.28 7.82 -13.74
C GLN A 358 -6.28 6.33 -13.33
N ASN A 359 -5.21 5.60 -13.62
CA ASN A 359 -5.14 4.17 -13.35
C ASN A 359 -4.84 3.84 -11.88
N ILE A 360 -4.54 4.86 -11.05
CA ILE A 360 -4.29 4.64 -9.62
C ILE A 360 -5.50 4.02 -8.93
N TYR A 361 -6.73 4.39 -9.29
CA TYR A 361 -7.91 3.86 -8.61
C TYR A 361 -8.10 2.36 -8.86
N SER A 362 -7.73 1.86 -10.05
CA SER A 362 -7.64 0.42 -10.32
C SER A 362 -6.59 -0.24 -9.43
N PHE A 363 -5.39 0.34 -9.35
CA PHE A 363 -4.32 -0.20 -8.51
C PHE A 363 -4.73 -0.25 -7.04
N LEU A 364 -5.25 0.86 -6.50
CA LEU A 364 -5.71 0.97 -5.12
C LEU A 364 -6.81 -0.05 -4.81
N LEU A 365 -7.74 -0.28 -5.74
CA LEU A 365 -8.78 -1.28 -5.60
C LEU A 365 -8.20 -2.71 -5.54
N PHE A 366 -7.42 -3.13 -6.55
CA PHE A 366 -6.91 -4.50 -6.61
C PHE A 366 -5.85 -4.83 -5.54
N THR A 367 -5.20 -3.80 -5.00
CA THR A 367 -4.25 -3.96 -3.89
C THR A 367 -4.90 -3.82 -2.50
N GLY A 368 -6.19 -3.53 -2.43
CA GLY A 368 -6.98 -3.51 -1.19
C GLY A 368 -7.03 -2.16 -0.45
N TYR A 369 -6.59 -1.06 -1.05
CA TYR A 369 -6.74 0.27 -0.46
C TYR A 369 -8.11 0.90 -0.71
N LEU A 370 -8.85 0.39 -1.70
CA LEU A 370 -10.24 0.74 -1.97
C LEU A 370 -11.11 -0.52 -2.03
N LYS A 371 -12.41 -0.34 -1.81
CA LYS A 371 -13.45 -1.35 -2.06
C LYS A 371 -14.50 -0.81 -3.02
N VAL A 372 -15.14 -1.74 -3.75
CA VAL A 372 -16.34 -1.44 -4.54
C VAL A 372 -17.56 -1.47 -3.62
N ILE A 373 -18.41 -0.45 -3.71
CA ILE A 373 -19.73 -0.44 -3.10
C ILE A 373 -20.80 -0.90 -4.08
N LYS A 374 -20.74 -0.39 -5.31
CA LYS A 374 -21.61 -0.81 -6.41
C LYS A 374 -21.03 -0.45 -7.76
N CYS A 375 -21.48 -1.17 -8.77
CA CYS A 375 -21.32 -0.77 -10.17
C CYS A 375 -22.35 0.32 -10.51
N ILE A 376 -21.89 1.40 -11.14
CA ILE A 376 -22.75 2.51 -11.59
C ILE A 376 -23.08 2.37 -13.07
N ASP A 377 -22.09 2.01 -13.88
CA ASP A 377 -22.19 1.84 -15.33
C ASP A 377 -21.26 0.69 -15.75
N GLU A 378 -21.83 -0.47 -16.07
CA GLU A 378 -21.06 -1.65 -16.47
C GLU A 378 -20.35 -1.45 -17.82
N GLU A 379 -21.00 -0.78 -18.79
CA GLU A 379 -20.44 -0.57 -20.13
C GLU A 379 -19.19 0.31 -20.07
N LYS A 380 -19.18 1.32 -19.19
CA LYS A 380 -18.03 2.20 -18.98
C LYS A 380 -17.11 1.74 -17.85
N SER A 381 -17.41 0.63 -17.20
CA SER A 381 -16.70 0.14 -16.01
C SER A 381 -16.56 1.21 -14.92
N ILE A 382 -17.62 1.97 -14.66
CA ILE A 382 -17.64 3.01 -13.61
C ILE A 382 -18.18 2.39 -12.33
N TYR A 383 -17.39 2.51 -11.26
CA TYR A 383 -17.70 1.97 -9.95
C TYR A 383 -17.69 3.07 -8.90
N GLN A 384 -18.53 2.90 -7.89
CA GLN A 384 -18.49 3.69 -6.67
C GLN A 384 -17.53 3.03 -5.68
N LEU A 385 -16.51 3.78 -5.27
CA LEU A 385 -15.39 3.32 -4.47
C LEU A 385 -15.32 4.04 -3.11
N MET A 386 -14.82 3.35 -2.10
CA MET A 386 -14.49 3.95 -0.81
C MET A 386 -13.31 3.26 -0.12
N ILE A 387 -12.75 3.90 0.90
CA ILE A 387 -11.78 3.27 1.80
C ILE A 387 -12.49 2.13 2.58
N PRO A 388 -11.90 0.93 2.67
CA PRO A 388 -12.63 -0.23 3.20
C PRO A 388 -12.95 -0.15 4.69
N ASN A 389 -12.02 0.35 5.51
CA ASN A 389 -12.07 0.33 6.98
C ASN A 389 -11.12 1.37 7.61
N LYS A 390 -11.13 1.44 8.95
CA LYS A 390 -10.28 2.35 9.73
C LYS A 390 -8.77 2.06 9.59
N GLU A 391 -8.37 0.80 9.42
CA GLU A 391 -6.97 0.44 9.22
C GLU A 391 -6.39 1.12 7.98
N ILE A 392 -7.09 1.01 6.85
CA ILE A 392 -6.65 1.62 5.59
C ILE A 392 -6.77 3.15 5.66
N ASN A 393 -7.83 3.69 6.26
CA ASN A 393 -7.96 5.14 6.46
C ASN A 393 -6.74 5.71 7.19
N ARG A 394 -6.29 5.04 8.27
CA ARG A 394 -5.10 5.43 9.03
C ARG A 394 -3.81 5.38 8.19
N ILE A 395 -3.69 4.46 7.23
CA ILE A 395 -2.53 4.44 6.32
C ILE A 395 -2.53 5.68 5.43
N TYR A 396 -3.67 6.02 4.83
CA TYR A 396 -3.77 7.24 4.03
C TYR A 396 -3.38 8.47 4.86
N THR A 397 -3.93 8.58 6.08
CA THR A 397 -3.57 9.65 7.02
C THR A 397 -2.08 9.78 7.23
N LEU A 398 -1.41 8.67 7.58
CA LEU A 398 0.03 8.69 7.90
C LEU A 398 0.87 9.08 6.69
N ILE A 399 0.54 8.56 5.50
CA ILE A 399 1.26 8.90 4.27
C ILE A 399 1.09 10.39 3.93
N PHE A 400 -0.11 10.95 4.16
CA PHE A 400 -0.34 12.38 3.98
C PHE A 400 0.35 13.24 5.04
N GLU A 401 0.35 12.82 6.31
CA GLU A 401 1.07 13.49 7.40
C GLU A 401 2.58 13.57 7.08
N GLU A 402 3.19 12.46 6.65
CA GLU A 402 4.59 12.37 6.26
C GLU A 402 4.90 13.26 5.05
N TRP A 403 4.12 13.16 3.97
CA TRP A 403 4.26 14.02 2.80
C TRP A 403 4.12 15.51 3.16
N PHE A 404 3.15 15.86 3.99
CA PHE A 404 2.92 17.25 4.39
C PHE A 404 4.07 17.80 5.21
N GLN A 405 4.62 17.00 6.14
CA GLN A 405 5.77 17.38 6.94
C GLN A 405 6.99 17.68 6.05
N GLU A 406 7.29 16.82 5.09
CA GLU A 406 8.38 17.05 4.14
C GLU A 406 8.19 18.33 3.32
N GLN A 407 6.96 18.63 2.88
CA GLN A 407 6.69 19.89 2.19
C GLN A 407 6.93 21.10 3.12
N THR A 408 6.49 21.03 4.37
CA THR A 408 6.76 22.12 5.32
C THR A 408 8.25 22.31 5.59
N GLU A 409 9.02 21.23 5.76
CA GLU A 409 10.47 21.29 5.96
C GLU A 409 11.19 21.87 4.73
N ALA A 410 10.80 21.46 3.52
CA ALA A 410 11.37 21.96 2.27
C ALA A 410 11.16 23.47 2.06
N HIS A 411 10.09 24.03 2.64
CA HIS A 411 9.74 25.45 2.53
C HIS A 411 10.09 26.28 3.79
N ALA A 412 10.53 25.65 4.88
CA ALA A 412 10.70 26.29 6.18
C ALA A 412 11.71 27.45 6.15
N GLU A 413 12.90 27.23 5.58
CA GLU A 413 13.95 28.25 5.52
C GLU A 413 13.51 29.46 4.70
N ASN A 414 12.96 29.21 3.50
CA ASN A 414 12.47 30.27 2.61
C ASN A 414 11.33 31.07 3.23
N PHE A 415 10.42 30.43 3.97
CA PHE A 415 9.31 31.12 4.62
C PHE A 415 9.78 32.03 5.76
N ALA A 416 10.63 31.49 6.65
CA ALA A 416 11.15 32.27 7.77
C ALA A 416 12.03 33.44 7.30
N GLU A 417 12.87 33.23 6.28
CA GLU A 417 13.66 34.31 5.69
C GLU A 417 12.79 35.39 5.04
N ALA A 418 11.73 34.99 4.33
CA ALA A 418 10.81 35.94 3.70
C ALA A 418 10.17 36.85 4.76
N LEU A 419 9.71 36.28 5.89
CA LEU A 419 9.18 37.07 7.00
C LEU A 419 10.27 37.95 7.65
N LEU A 420 11.46 37.45 7.93
CA LEU A 420 12.55 38.27 8.52
C LEU A 420 12.96 39.46 7.63
N LYS A 421 12.90 39.29 6.30
CA LYS A 421 13.19 40.32 5.28
C LYS A 421 11.96 41.16 4.90
N GLU A 422 10.81 40.95 5.55
CA GLU A 422 9.55 41.62 5.24
C GLU A 422 9.04 41.41 3.79
N ASP A 423 9.46 40.32 3.14
CA ASP A 423 8.97 39.88 1.83
C ASP A 423 7.64 39.13 1.97
N ILE A 424 6.57 39.91 2.13
CA ILE A 424 5.21 39.43 2.37
C ILE A 424 4.63 38.72 1.15
N GLU A 425 5.06 39.06 -0.06
CA GLU A 425 4.60 38.41 -1.29
C GLU A 425 5.09 36.96 -1.33
N THR A 426 6.39 36.74 -1.08
CA THR A 426 6.97 35.39 -1.03
C THR A 426 6.38 34.57 0.12
N ALA A 427 6.25 35.16 1.32
CA ALA A 427 5.65 34.48 2.46
C ALA A 427 4.19 34.06 2.19
N ASN A 428 3.37 34.95 1.62
CA ASN A 428 2.00 34.62 1.22
C ASN A 428 1.96 33.50 0.19
N LYS A 429 2.83 33.56 -0.82
CA LYS A 429 2.88 32.55 -1.88
C LYS A 429 3.18 31.17 -1.31
N ILE A 430 4.20 31.04 -0.45
CA ILE A 430 4.57 29.76 0.16
C ILE A 430 3.40 29.14 0.93
N VAL A 431 2.73 29.93 1.78
CA VAL A 431 1.62 29.40 2.59
C VAL A 431 0.41 29.05 1.71
N ASN A 432 0.07 29.88 0.72
CA ASN A 432 -1.02 29.56 -0.20
C ASN A 432 -0.71 28.33 -1.06
N ASP A 433 0.53 28.16 -1.54
CA ASP A 433 0.95 26.99 -2.32
C ASP A 433 0.87 25.70 -1.45
N LEU A 434 1.30 25.77 -0.19
CA LEU A 434 1.16 24.66 0.77
C LEU A 434 -0.30 24.34 1.10
N LEU A 435 -1.14 25.34 1.33
CA LEU A 435 -2.56 25.13 1.59
C LEU A 435 -3.29 24.57 0.36
N PHE A 436 -2.94 25.05 -0.84
CA PHE A 436 -3.50 24.56 -2.09
C PHE A 436 -3.13 23.10 -2.34
N THR A 437 -1.88 22.73 -2.06
CA THR A 437 -1.40 21.35 -2.15
C THR A 437 -1.89 20.50 -0.98
N SER A 438 -2.26 21.06 0.17
CA SER A 438 -2.73 20.24 1.29
C SER A 438 -4.05 19.49 0.98
N ILE A 439 -4.13 18.29 1.55
CA ILE A 439 -5.32 17.44 1.63
C ILE A 439 -6.09 17.91 2.88
N SER A 440 -7.37 18.22 2.72
CA SER A 440 -8.26 18.73 3.77
C SER A 440 -8.58 17.65 4.80
N TYR A 441 -7.62 17.28 5.64
CA TYR A 441 -7.72 16.05 6.43
C TYR A 441 -8.52 16.19 7.74
N PHE A 442 -8.56 17.37 8.35
CA PHE A 442 -9.43 17.70 9.48
C PHE A 442 -9.92 19.12 9.29
N ASP A 443 -11.11 19.46 9.76
CA ASP A 443 -11.70 20.78 9.62
C ASP A 443 -10.64 21.90 9.76
N TYR A 444 -10.59 22.82 8.79
CA TYR A 444 -9.68 23.96 8.78
C TYR A 444 -9.99 24.91 9.94
N ASP A 445 -9.58 24.53 11.14
CA ASP A 445 -9.65 25.35 12.33
C ASP A 445 -8.32 26.08 12.54
N GLU A 446 -8.31 27.02 13.48
CA GLU A 446 -7.13 27.84 13.77
C GLU A 446 -5.94 26.98 14.23
N LYS A 447 -6.18 25.83 14.87
CA LYS A 447 -5.13 24.92 15.34
C LYS A 447 -4.41 24.23 14.18
N PHE A 448 -5.14 23.86 13.13
CA PHE A 448 -4.55 23.32 11.91
C PHE A 448 -3.55 24.32 11.30
N TYR A 449 -3.98 25.57 11.06
CA TYR A 449 -3.10 26.60 10.49
C TYR A 449 -1.93 26.96 11.41
N HIS A 450 -2.17 26.96 12.72
CA HIS A 450 -1.11 27.13 13.72
C HIS A 450 -0.05 26.03 13.60
N GLY A 451 -0.47 24.77 13.43
CA GLY A 451 0.44 23.65 13.19
C GLY A 451 1.28 23.81 11.91
N ILE A 452 0.67 24.30 10.82
CA ILE A 452 1.39 24.59 9.55
C ILE A 452 2.49 25.63 9.78
N LEU A 453 2.16 26.74 10.43
CA LEU A 453 3.12 27.82 10.68
C LEU A 453 4.24 27.38 11.63
N ILE A 454 3.93 26.57 12.65
CA ILE A 454 4.96 25.95 13.50
C ILE A 454 5.89 25.07 12.65
N GLY A 455 5.33 24.24 11.77
CA GLY A 455 6.12 23.38 10.87
C GLY A 455 7.05 24.19 9.96
N LEU A 456 6.56 25.29 9.40
CA LEU A 456 7.36 26.22 8.59
C LEU A 456 8.43 26.99 9.36
N LEU A 457 8.30 27.10 10.68
CA LEU A 457 9.24 27.83 11.54
C LEU A 457 10.13 26.90 12.37
N CYS A 458 10.09 25.58 12.11
CA CYS A 458 10.68 24.54 12.95
C CYS A 458 12.19 24.70 13.22
N ASN A 459 12.91 25.41 12.35
CA ASN A 459 14.34 25.69 12.47
C ASN A 459 14.70 26.85 13.42
N TYR A 460 13.69 27.53 13.97
CA TYR A 460 13.84 28.69 14.85
C TYR A 460 13.33 28.42 16.26
N ARG A 461 13.67 29.32 17.20
CA ARG A 461 13.20 29.24 18.59
C ARG A 461 11.76 29.76 18.68
N ILE A 462 10.80 28.86 18.51
CA ILE A 462 9.37 29.18 18.57
C ILE A 462 8.91 29.28 20.03
N MET A 463 8.13 30.33 20.31
CA MET A 463 7.28 30.46 21.49
C MET A 463 5.84 30.44 21.00
N SER A 464 4.96 29.65 21.62
CA SER A 464 3.55 29.54 21.22
C SER A 464 2.65 29.75 22.43
N ASN A 465 1.57 30.52 22.25
CA ASN A 465 0.54 30.78 23.27
C ASN A 465 1.10 31.32 24.61
N GLN A 466 2.21 32.07 24.59
CA GLN A 466 2.80 32.65 25.81
C GLN A 466 2.26 34.04 26.11
N GLU A 467 2.31 34.41 27.39
CA GLU A 467 1.93 35.76 27.84
C GLU A 467 3.00 36.77 27.45
N SER A 468 2.56 37.86 26.80
CA SER A 468 3.38 39.03 26.50
C SER A 468 2.48 40.26 26.46
N GLY A 469 2.98 41.39 26.95
CA GLY A 469 2.21 42.63 27.07
C GLY A 469 0.94 42.42 27.92
N LEU A 470 -0.23 42.63 27.30
CA LEU A 470 -1.55 42.57 27.94
C LEU A 470 -2.38 41.34 27.50
N GLY A 471 -1.74 40.31 26.95
CA GLY A 471 -2.43 39.11 26.47
C GLY A 471 -1.51 37.95 26.15
N ARG A 472 -1.96 37.09 25.22
CA ARG A 472 -1.20 35.94 24.71
C ARG A 472 -1.17 36.00 23.20
N PHE A 473 0.02 36.02 22.62
CA PHE A 473 0.19 35.90 21.17
C PHE A 473 0.05 34.44 20.74
N ASP A 474 -0.26 34.20 19.47
CA ASP A 474 -0.31 32.84 18.94
C ASP A 474 1.08 32.24 18.76
N ILE A 475 1.93 32.87 17.94
CA ILE A 475 3.30 32.39 17.65
C ILE A 475 4.27 33.56 17.73
N ALA A 476 5.44 33.34 18.34
CA ALA A 476 6.58 34.23 18.23
C ALA A 476 7.83 33.44 17.88
N VAL A 477 8.71 34.05 17.10
CA VAL A 477 10.05 33.54 16.82
C VAL A 477 11.03 34.40 17.57
N ALA A 478 11.59 33.84 18.64
CA ALA A 478 12.60 34.51 19.44
C ALA A 478 13.96 34.46 18.71
N PRO A 479 14.66 35.59 18.59
CA PRO A 479 15.99 35.63 18.00
C PRO A 479 17.03 34.91 18.89
N ARG A 480 18.15 34.50 18.29
CA ARG A 480 19.24 33.82 19.03
C ARG A 480 20.07 34.81 19.84
N SER A 481 20.36 35.98 19.28
CA SER A 481 20.90 37.14 19.99
C SER A 481 19.79 38.17 20.26
N LEU A 482 19.93 38.96 21.33
CA LEU A 482 18.98 40.06 21.62
C LEU A 482 18.94 41.11 20.50
N SER A 483 20.04 41.25 19.75
CA SER A 483 20.21 42.17 18.63
C SER A 483 19.70 41.63 17.29
N ASP A 484 19.43 40.32 17.19
CA ASP A 484 18.90 39.77 15.93
C ASP A 484 17.39 40.03 15.87
N ARG A 485 16.86 40.11 14.65
CA ARG A 485 15.44 40.32 14.42
C ARG A 485 14.61 39.10 14.79
N GLY A 486 13.60 39.29 15.62
CA GLY A 486 12.53 38.32 15.90
C GLY A 486 11.20 38.73 15.27
N MET A 487 10.18 37.90 15.41
CA MET A 487 8.84 38.20 14.88
C MET A 487 7.71 37.65 15.75
N ILE A 488 6.54 38.28 15.69
CA ILE A 488 5.28 37.83 16.31
C ILE A 488 4.23 37.63 15.21
N LEU A 489 3.54 36.49 15.24
CA LEU A 489 2.45 36.15 14.34
C LEU A 489 1.16 36.00 15.15
N GLU A 490 0.11 36.68 14.71
CA GLU A 490 -1.25 36.53 15.23
C GLU A 490 -2.14 35.96 14.12
N LEU A 491 -2.83 34.87 14.43
CA LEU A 491 -3.63 34.10 13.49
C LEU A 491 -5.12 34.39 13.71
N LYS A 492 -5.88 34.41 12.62
CA LYS A 492 -7.34 34.48 12.65
C LYS A 492 -7.96 33.66 11.52
N THR A 493 -9.14 33.11 11.77
CA THR A 493 -9.96 32.47 10.74
C THR A 493 -11.06 33.42 10.25
N ALA A 494 -11.15 33.62 8.93
CA ALA A 494 -12.20 34.43 8.32
C ALA A 494 -13.43 33.58 8.00
N THR A 495 -14.63 34.18 7.97
CA THR A 495 -15.86 33.45 7.63
C THR A 495 -16.11 33.38 6.13
N SER A 496 -15.48 34.29 5.36
CA SER A 496 -15.56 34.33 3.91
C SER A 496 -14.27 34.87 3.28
N LEU A 497 -14.10 34.58 1.99
CA LEU A 497 -12.94 35.03 1.21
C LEU A 497 -12.87 36.56 1.09
N ALA A 498 -14.04 37.24 1.10
CA ALA A 498 -14.13 38.70 1.07
C ALA A 498 -13.64 39.35 2.37
N GLU A 499 -13.76 38.67 3.51
CA GLU A 499 -13.32 39.17 4.82
C GLU A 499 -11.83 38.93 5.07
N LEU A 500 -11.20 38.01 4.35
CA LEU A 500 -9.85 37.50 4.62
C LEU A 500 -8.82 38.62 4.87
N LYS A 501 -8.79 39.64 4.00
CA LYS A 501 -7.86 40.77 4.13
C LYS A 501 -8.17 41.67 5.33
N ASN A 502 -9.44 41.89 5.65
CA ASN A 502 -9.83 42.67 6.83
C ASN A 502 -9.50 41.89 8.11
N THR A 503 -9.72 40.58 8.12
CA THR A 503 -9.37 39.69 9.23
C THR A 503 -7.86 39.70 9.51
N ALA A 504 -7.00 39.72 8.48
CA ALA A 504 -5.55 39.84 8.66
C ALA A 504 -5.17 41.17 9.34
N LYS A 505 -5.81 42.27 8.93
CA LYS A 505 -5.63 43.58 9.58
C LYS A 505 -6.14 43.61 11.02
N HIS A 506 -7.22 42.88 11.33
CA HIS A 506 -7.69 42.72 12.71
C HIS A 506 -6.67 41.98 13.57
N ALA A 507 -5.99 40.96 13.03
CA ALA A 507 -4.89 40.29 13.71
C ALA A 507 -3.72 41.26 13.98
N CYS A 508 -3.30 42.07 13.01
CA CYS A 508 -2.30 43.13 13.24
C CYS A 508 -2.76 44.11 14.34
N LYS A 509 -4.02 44.54 14.32
CA LYS A 509 -4.57 45.43 15.33
C LYS A 509 -4.50 44.81 16.73
N GLN A 510 -4.76 43.50 16.85
CA GLN A 510 -4.66 42.79 18.12
C GLN A 510 -3.23 42.79 18.66
N ILE A 511 -2.21 42.56 17.81
CA ILE A 511 -0.80 42.63 18.22
C ILE A 511 -0.49 43.99 18.86
N LYS A 512 -0.99 45.07 18.25
CA LYS A 512 -0.81 46.44 18.74
C LYS A 512 -1.61 46.73 20.01
N ASP A 513 -2.90 46.42 20.02
CA ASP A 513 -3.80 46.70 21.16
C ASP A 513 -3.38 45.93 22.42
N LYS A 514 -2.72 44.77 22.25
CA LYS A 514 -2.23 43.94 23.35
C LYS A 514 -0.75 44.14 23.67
N GLN A 515 -0.05 45.02 22.94
CA GLN A 515 1.33 45.39 23.19
C GLN A 515 2.31 44.19 23.23
N TYR A 516 2.11 43.22 22.32
CA TYR A 516 2.91 41.99 22.32
C TYR A 516 4.38 42.27 21.99
N ILE A 517 4.63 43.22 21.08
CA ILE A 517 5.99 43.65 20.70
C ILE A 517 6.67 44.30 21.90
N GLU A 518 6.01 45.24 22.57
CA GLU A 518 6.55 45.94 23.74
C GLU A 518 6.84 44.99 24.90
N GLY A 519 6.03 43.94 25.07
CA GLY A 519 6.31 42.88 26.03
C GLY A 519 7.61 42.16 25.75
N MET A 520 7.89 41.80 24.48
CA MET A 520 9.17 41.20 24.10
C MET A 520 10.34 42.19 24.23
N LEU A 521 10.15 43.46 23.87
CA LEU A 521 11.17 44.49 24.08
C LEU A 521 11.51 44.65 25.58
N ALA A 522 10.53 44.54 26.47
CA ALA A 522 10.74 44.58 27.93
C ALA A 522 11.53 43.38 28.47
N GLU A 523 11.50 42.24 27.78
CA GLU A 523 12.33 41.06 28.08
C GLU A 523 13.78 41.19 27.57
N GLY A 524 14.09 42.26 26.82
CA GLY A 524 15.44 42.62 26.39
C GLY A 524 15.74 42.39 24.91
N TYR A 525 14.76 41.98 24.09
CA TYR A 525 14.94 41.91 22.64
C TYR A 525 14.96 43.31 22.01
N GLU A 526 15.74 43.52 20.95
CA GLU A 526 15.97 44.86 20.38
C GLU A 526 15.19 45.13 19.08
N ASP A 527 14.90 44.10 18.27
CA ASP A 527 14.20 44.22 16.98
C ASP A 527 13.15 43.11 16.83
N ILE A 528 11.86 43.47 16.90
CA ILE A 528 10.73 42.54 16.77
C ILE A 528 9.71 43.12 15.80
N ILE A 529 9.38 42.36 14.75
CA ILE A 529 8.35 42.70 13.77
C ILE A 529 7.06 41.91 13.99
N GLY A 530 5.90 42.46 13.59
CA GLY A 530 4.59 41.84 13.79
C GLY A 530 3.88 41.49 12.48
N TYR A 531 3.19 40.35 12.45
CA TYR A 531 2.39 39.89 11.31
C TYR A 531 1.00 39.43 11.73
N GLY A 532 -0.02 39.98 11.08
CA GLY A 532 -1.38 39.48 11.15
C GLY A 532 -1.64 38.51 9.99
N ILE A 533 -2.06 37.30 10.31
CA ILE A 533 -2.28 36.23 9.33
C ILE A 533 -3.74 35.79 9.41
N ALA A 534 -4.44 35.83 8.29
CA ALA A 534 -5.80 35.33 8.19
C ALA A 534 -5.91 34.17 7.23
N PHE A 535 -6.76 33.21 7.58
CA PHE A 535 -7.02 32.01 6.80
C PHE A 535 -8.50 31.85 6.47
N TYR A 536 -8.79 31.34 5.28
CA TYR A 536 -10.11 30.86 4.88
C TYR A 536 -9.96 29.65 3.96
N LYS A 537 -10.24 28.46 4.51
CA LYS A 537 -10.04 27.18 3.81
C LYS A 537 -8.61 27.07 3.25
N LYS A 538 -8.46 27.04 1.92
CA LYS A 538 -7.15 26.93 1.26
C LYS A 538 -6.49 28.28 0.93
N PHE A 539 -7.01 29.38 1.46
CA PHE A 539 -6.51 30.73 1.20
C PHE A 539 -5.93 31.38 2.45
N CYS A 540 -4.82 32.10 2.28
CA CYS A 540 -4.13 32.83 3.34
C CYS A 540 -3.83 34.27 2.88
N VAL A 541 -3.93 35.22 3.81
CA VAL A 541 -3.40 36.57 3.66
C VAL A 541 -2.55 36.91 4.88
N ILE A 542 -1.28 37.23 4.63
CA ILE A 542 -0.31 37.78 5.60
C ILE A 542 -0.24 39.29 5.37
N GLU A 543 -0.37 40.07 6.45
CA GLU A 543 -0.20 41.52 6.46
C GLU A 543 0.86 41.89 7.51
N ALA A 544 1.79 42.76 7.14
CA ALA A 544 2.78 43.32 8.07
C ALA A 544 2.13 44.36 8.98
N LEU A 545 2.49 44.34 10.26
CA LEU A 545 2.16 45.41 11.19
C LEU A 545 2.98 46.65 10.79
N LYS A 546 2.30 47.69 10.28
CA LYS A 546 2.96 48.95 9.95
C LYS A 546 3.12 49.80 11.21
N ASP A 547 4.33 50.31 11.44
CA ASP A 547 4.56 51.34 12.44
C ASP A 547 3.79 52.62 12.08
N SER A 548 3.00 53.09 13.04
CA SER A 548 2.31 54.36 12.92
C SER A 548 3.28 55.52 13.25
N THR A 549 4.32 55.68 12.44
CA THR A 549 5.16 56.89 12.40
C THR A 549 4.90 57.77 11.17
N ASP A 550 3.98 57.39 10.28
CA ASP A 550 3.57 58.20 9.12
C ASP A 550 2.24 58.94 9.35
N THR A 551 2.16 59.77 10.40
CA THR A 551 1.12 60.79 10.47
C THR A 551 1.66 62.07 11.11
N ILE A 552 1.39 63.19 10.43
CA ILE A 552 1.69 64.59 10.77
C ILE A 552 3.05 65.08 10.22
N VAL A 553 3.12 65.19 8.88
CA VAL A 553 3.76 66.37 8.30
C VAL A 553 2.65 67.40 8.11
N ASN A 554 2.77 68.49 8.88
CA ASN A 554 1.94 69.68 8.82
C ASN A 554 1.84 70.20 7.39
N ASP A 555 0.61 70.33 6.89
CA ASP A 555 0.33 71.32 5.85
C ASP A 555 -0.59 72.38 6.46
N THR A 556 0.05 73.28 7.23
CA THR A 556 -0.51 74.57 7.61
C THR A 556 0.28 75.64 6.89
N SER A 557 -0.46 76.50 6.18
CA SER A 557 -0.07 77.77 5.53
C SER A 557 0.66 77.60 4.18
N ILE A 558 0.25 78.25 3.08
CA ILE A 558 -0.04 79.68 2.90
C ILE A 558 -0.93 79.91 1.65
N GLN A 559 -1.93 80.79 1.81
CA GLN A 559 -2.69 81.65 0.86
C GLN A 559 -3.18 81.12 -0.50
#